data_AF-A0A5N5UGX8-F1
#
_entry.id   AF-A0A5N5UGX8-F1
#
_cell.length_a   1.000
_cell.length_b   1.000
_cell.length_c   1.000
_cell.angle_alpha   90.00
_cell.angle_beta   90.00
_cell.angle_gamma   90.00
#
_symmetry.space_group_name_H-M   'P 1'
#
loop_
_entity.id
_entity.type
_entity.pdbx_description
1 polymer ?
#
loop_
_entity_poly.entity_id
_entity_poly.type
_entity_poly.pdbx_seq_one_letter_code
_entity_poly.pdbx_strand_id
1 'polypeptide(L)'
;MHRLPVPALSRRVRYAGVLAVAVFIAYYSLTGTPPGARSGGPLWDKYLHFVAYAGLGATIAYATLNRPLAERVVLVLAMAGLYGVAIELTQGVLPSRYFSIGDMTANVLGAALSLTWLLIERRIRYVSV
;
A
#
# COMPACT_ATOMS: atom_id res chain seq x y z
N MET A 1 -15.15 26.23 -6.20
CA MET A 1 -13.93 25.52 -5.72
C MET A 1 -13.04 25.23 -6.90
N HIS A 2 -11.87 25.87 -7.02
CA HIS A 2 -10.94 25.61 -8.11
C HIS A 2 -10.37 24.19 -8.00
N ARG A 3 -10.38 23.44 -9.11
CA ARG A 3 -9.73 22.13 -9.21
C ARG A 3 -8.49 22.24 -10.06
N LEU A 4 -7.37 21.76 -9.55
CA LEU A 4 -6.09 21.81 -10.28
C LEU A 4 -6.07 20.74 -11.38
N PRO A 5 -5.83 21.10 -12.65
CA PRO A 5 -5.69 20.13 -13.74
C PRO A 5 -4.36 19.38 -13.57
N VAL A 6 -4.42 18.06 -13.45
CA VAL A 6 -3.23 17.20 -13.33
C VAL A 6 -3.30 16.12 -14.41
N PRO A 7 -2.28 15.98 -15.28
CA PRO A 7 -2.26 14.92 -16.28
C PRO A 7 -2.20 13.55 -15.59
N ALA A 8 -3.17 12.68 -15.91
CA ALA A 8 -3.16 11.31 -15.43
C ALA A 8 -2.31 10.43 -16.32
N LEU A 9 -1.47 9.60 -15.71
CA LEU A 9 -0.71 8.58 -16.43
C LEU A 9 -1.67 7.57 -17.08
N SER A 10 -1.21 6.94 -18.17
CA SER A 10 -1.98 5.91 -18.85
C SER A 10 -2.37 4.78 -17.87
N ARG A 11 -3.52 4.13 -18.12
CA ARG A 11 -4.02 3.06 -17.26
C ARG A 11 -2.94 1.99 -17.00
N ARG A 12 -2.21 1.60 -18.06
CA ARG A 12 -1.15 0.58 -17.98
C ARG A 12 -0.02 0.99 -17.02
N VAL A 13 0.45 2.23 -17.12
CA VAL A 13 1.53 2.76 -16.26
C VAL A 13 1.10 2.76 -14.78
N ARG A 14 -0.15 3.11 -14.50
CA ARG A 14 -0.67 3.13 -13.12
C ARG A 14 -0.70 1.73 -12.50
N TYR A 15 -1.22 0.74 -13.21
CA TYR A 15 -1.21 -0.66 -12.72
C TYR A 15 0.21 -1.25 -12.65
N ALA A 16 1.10 -0.87 -13.57
CA ALA A 16 2.51 -1.23 -13.48
C ALA A 16 3.16 -0.65 -12.21
N GLY A 17 2.79 0.57 -11.81
CA GLY A 17 3.20 1.16 -10.54
C GLY A 17 2.74 0.36 -9.32
N VAL A 18 1.47 -0.07 -9.29
CA VAL A 18 0.96 -0.96 -8.22
C VAL A 18 1.77 -2.25 -8.16
N LEU A 19 2.00 -2.89 -9.31
CA LEU A 19 2.78 -4.12 -9.38
C LEU A 19 4.22 -3.91 -8.90
N ALA A 20 4.86 -2.82 -9.31
CA ALA A 20 6.22 -2.50 -8.89
C ALA A 20 6.33 -2.32 -7.37
N VAL A 21 5.38 -1.60 -6.76
CA VAL A 21 5.33 -1.45 -5.29
C VAL A 21 5.06 -2.79 -4.61
N ALA A 22 4.12 -3.59 -5.11
CA ALA A 22 3.86 -4.92 -4.56
C ALA A 22 5.08 -5.85 -4.68
N VAL A 23 5.82 -5.84 -5.79
CA VAL A 23 7.05 -6.62 -5.94
C VAL A 23 8.13 -6.13 -4.97
N PHE A 24 8.28 -4.81 -4.82
CA PHE A 24 9.21 -4.21 -3.86
C PHE A 24 8.90 -4.68 -2.44
N ILE A 25 7.64 -4.57 -2.00
CA ILE A 25 7.22 -5.02 -0.67
C ILE A 25 7.50 -6.51 -0.49
N ALA A 26 7.09 -7.35 -1.44
CA ALA A 26 7.32 -8.79 -1.37
C ALA A 26 8.81 -9.13 -1.24
N TYR A 27 9.66 -8.50 -2.06
CA TYR A 27 11.10 -8.72 -2.01
C TYR A 27 11.65 -8.44 -0.60
N TYR A 28 11.38 -7.28 -0.02
CA TYR A 28 11.91 -6.92 1.30
C TYR A 28 11.27 -7.70 2.46
N SER A 29 9.97 -8.00 2.38
CA SER A 29 9.27 -8.78 3.40
C SER A 29 9.72 -10.23 3.45
N LEU A 30 10.05 -10.83 2.30
CA LEU A 30 10.38 -12.26 2.20
C LEU A 30 11.88 -12.54 2.26
N THR A 31 12.73 -11.64 1.75
CA THR A 31 14.19 -11.85 1.68
C THR A 31 14.98 -11.10 2.74
N GLY A 32 14.43 -10.01 3.30
CA GLY A 32 15.12 -9.26 4.35
C GLY A 32 15.29 -10.10 5.61
N THR A 33 16.27 -9.75 6.44
CA THR A 33 16.26 -10.16 7.85
C THR A 33 15.34 -9.22 8.63
N PRO A 34 14.51 -9.71 9.57
CA PRO A 34 13.73 -8.84 10.44
C PRO A 34 14.61 -7.74 11.04
N PRO A 35 14.20 -6.46 10.97
CA PRO A 35 14.97 -5.38 11.57
C PRO A 35 15.13 -5.64 13.07
N GLY A 36 16.36 -5.85 13.55
CA GLY A 36 16.64 -5.96 14.98
C GLY A 36 16.42 -4.63 15.71
N ALA A 37 16.47 -4.62 17.05
CA ALA A 37 16.28 -3.40 17.85
C ALA A 37 17.24 -2.25 17.47
N ARG A 38 18.41 -2.57 16.90
CA ARG A 38 19.41 -1.60 16.40
C ARG A 38 18.97 -0.85 15.12
N SER A 39 17.87 -1.24 14.49
CA SER A 39 17.40 -0.69 13.21
C SER A 39 16.49 0.54 13.35
N GLY A 40 16.12 0.92 14.58
CA GLY A 40 15.14 1.99 14.83
C GLY A 40 14.22 1.74 16.04
N GLY A 41 14.53 0.76 16.90
CA GLY A 41 13.74 0.43 18.08
C GLY A 41 12.68 -0.66 17.85
N PRO A 42 11.92 -1.04 18.91
CA PRO A 42 11.03 -2.22 18.90
C PRO A 42 9.87 -2.15 17.90
N LEU A 43 9.46 -0.94 17.49
CA LEU A 43 8.35 -0.71 16.58
C LEU A 43 8.78 -0.42 15.14
N TRP A 44 10.09 -0.42 14.86
CA TRP A 44 10.61 0.00 13.55
C TRP A 44 10.06 -0.84 12.39
N ASP A 45 10.04 -2.15 12.58
CA ASP A 45 9.47 -3.09 11.63
C ASP A 45 7.98 -2.77 11.33
N LYS A 46 7.20 -2.46 12.37
CA LYS A 46 5.78 -2.09 12.25
C LYS A 46 5.60 -0.76 11.52
N TYR A 47 6.52 0.19 11.72
CA TYR A 47 6.55 1.44 10.96
C TYR A 47 6.83 1.19 9.47
N LEU A 48 7.77 0.31 9.13
CA LEU A 48 8.05 -0.06 7.73
C LEU A 48 6.83 -0.69 7.06
N HIS A 49 6.15 -1.61 7.75
CA HIS A 49 4.89 -2.21 7.32
C HIS A 49 3.80 -1.13 7.09
N PHE A 50 3.61 -0.23 8.05
CA PHE A 50 2.66 0.86 7.93
C PHE A 50 2.93 1.75 6.69
N VAL A 51 4.17 2.20 6.50
CA VAL A 51 4.55 3.07 5.37
C VAL A 51 4.42 2.32 4.04
N ALA A 52 4.87 1.07 3.98
CA ALA A 52 4.78 0.23 2.79
C ALA A 52 3.33 0.08 2.32
N TYR A 53 2.41 -0.22 3.24
CA TYR A 53 1.00 -0.43 2.90
C TYR A 53 0.24 0.88 2.67
N ALA A 54 0.67 2.00 3.27
CA ALA A 54 0.20 3.33 2.87
C ALA A 54 0.58 3.66 1.42
N GLY A 55 1.82 3.36 1.02
CA GLY A 55 2.29 3.48 -0.35
C GLY A 55 1.51 2.58 -1.32
N LEU A 56 1.36 1.30 -0.97
CA LEU A 56 0.58 0.35 -1.77
C LEU A 56 -0.87 0.83 -1.95
N GLY A 57 -1.53 1.20 -0.86
CA GLY A 57 -2.89 1.74 -0.90
C GLY A 57 -3.02 2.98 -1.77
N ALA A 58 -2.07 3.91 -1.70
CA ALA A 58 -2.05 5.11 -2.53
C ALA A 58 -1.90 4.79 -4.02
N THR A 59 -1.04 3.82 -4.39
CA THR A 59 -0.92 3.39 -5.79
C THR A 59 -2.19 2.70 -6.30
N ILE A 60 -2.86 1.89 -5.47
CA ILE A 60 -4.15 1.26 -5.82
C ILE A 60 -5.23 2.33 -6.00
N ALA A 61 -5.30 3.31 -5.11
CA ALA A 61 -6.20 4.46 -5.23
C ALA A 61 -5.96 5.21 -6.54
N TYR A 62 -4.69 5.47 -6.90
CA TYR A 62 -4.32 6.14 -8.14
C TYR A 62 -4.58 5.28 -9.40
N ALA A 63 -4.43 3.97 -9.33
CA ALA A 63 -4.74 3.08 -10.46
C ALA A 63 -6.26 3.03 -10.76
N THR A 64 -7.10 3.35 -9.78
CA THR A 64 -8.56 3.19 -9.83
C THR A 64 -9.33 4.50 -10.02
N LEU A 65 -8.69 5.58 -10.52
CA LEU A 65 -9.33 6.91 -10.71
C LEU A 65 -10.67 6.90 -11.45
N ASN A 66 -10.88 5.94 -12.35
CA ASN A 66 -12.10 5.86 -13.18
C ASN A 66 -13.26 5.11 -12.49
N ARG A 67 -13.10 4.71 -11.22
CA ARG A 67 -14.11 3.96 -10.46
C ARG A 67 -14.86 4.86 -9.48
N PRO A 68 -16.10 4.52 -9.10
CA PRO A 68 -16.83 5.19 -8.03
C PRO A 68 -16.06 5.18 -6.71
N LEU A 69 -16.20 6.22 -5.89
CA LEU A 69 -15.46 6.36 -4.63
C LEU A 69 -15.61 5.15 -3.70
N ALA A 70 -16.83 4.63 -3.54
CA ALA A 70 -17.09 3.46 -2.69
C ALA A 70 -16.32 2.22 -3.17
N GLU A 71 -16.31 1.97 -4.48
CA GLU A 71 -15.55 0.87 -5.09
C GLU A 71 -14.05 1.05 -4.87
N ARG A 72 -13.54 2.29 -4.99
CA ARG A 72 -12.12 2.60 -4.73
C ARG A 72 -11.71 2.30 -3.29
N VAL A 73 -12.53 2.69 -2.32
CA VAL A 73 -12.30 2.39 -0.90
C VAL A 73 -12.22 0.88 -0.67
N VAL A 74 -13.19 0.13 -1.21
CA VAL A 74 -13.21 -1.33 -1.10
C VAL A 74 -11.98 -1.95 -1.76
N LEU A 75 -11.61 -1.51 -2.97
CA LEU A 75 -10.45 -2.04 -3.69
C LEU A 75 -9.14 -1.78 -2.94
N VAL A 76 -8.93 -0.58 -2.38
CA VAL A 76 -7.74 -0.26 -1.58
C VAL A 76 -7.63 -1.20 -0.37
N LEU A 77 -8.69 -1.29 0.43
CA LEU A 77 -8.66 -2.10 1.65
C LEU A 77 -8.58 -3.60 1.36
N ALA A 78 -9.36 -4.09 0.39
CA ALA A 78 -9.37 -5.51 0.04
C ALA A 78 -8.06 -5.96 -0.60
N MET A 79 -7.56 -5.22 -1.61
CA MET A 79 -6.33 -5.63 -2.29
C MET A 79 -5.10 -5.51 -1.39
N ALA A 80 -4.94 -4.39 -0.67
CA ALA A 80 -3.82 -4.22 0.26
C ALA A 80 -3.94 -5.21 1.44
N GLY A 81 -5.14 -5.40 1.99
CA GLY A 81 -5.38 -6.35 3.09
C GLY A 81 -5.10 -7.80 2.70
N LEU A 82 -5.67 -8.28 1.59
CA LEU A 82 -5.42 -9.65 1.09
C LEU A 82 -3.95 -9.87 0.75
N TYR A 83 -3.29 -8.89 0.15
CA TYR A 83 -1.86 -8.94 -0.11
C TYR A 83 -1.05 -9.01 1.19
N GLY A 84 -1.41 -8.24 2.23
CA GLY A 84 -0.83 -8.31 3.57
C GLY A 84 -0.98 -9.67 4.23
N VAL A 85 -2.18 -10.23 4.20
CA VAL A 85 -2.45 -11.59 4.71
C VAL A 85 -1.57 -12.61 3.97
N ALA A 86 -1.46 -12.52 2.64
CA ALA A 86 -0.65 -13.45 1.85
C ALA A 86 0.85 -13.36 2.20
N ILE A 87 1.38 -12.15 2.39
CA ILE A 87 2.78 -11.96 2.80
C ILE A 87 3.03 -12.55 4.19
N GLU A 88 2.17 -12.27 5.16
CA GLU A 88 2.34 -12.75 6.54
C GLU A 88 2.23 -14.28 6.65
N LEU A 89 1.29 -14.89 5.92
CA LEU A 89 1.19 -16.35 5.83
C LEU A 89 2.45 -16.96 5.20
N THR A 90 3.02 -16.29 4.19
CA THR A 90 4.28 -16.73 3.57
C THR A 90 5.45 -16.59 4.54
N GLN A 91 5.52 -15.48 5.31
CA GLN A 91 6.53 -15.30 6.35
C GLN A 91 6.43 -16.35 7.45
N GLY A 92 5.21 -16.78 7.81
CA GLY A 92 4.97 -17.82 8.81
C GLY A 92 5.56 -19.19 8.47
N VAL A 93 5.84 -19.49 7.19
CA VAL A 93 6.46 -20.75 6.76
C VAL A 93 7.96 -20.63 6.46
N LEU A 94 8.51 -19.41 6.49
CA LEU A 94 9.93 -19.17 6.20
C LEU A 94 10.76 -19.26 7.50
N PRO A 95 11.86 -20.05 7.53
CA PRO A 95 12.69 -20.20 8.74
C PRO A 95 13.33 -18.90 9.26
N SER A 96 13.55 -17.93 8.37
CA SER A 96 14.16 -16.63 8.67
C SER A 96 13.14 -15.56 9.09
N ARG A 97 11.84 -15.88 9.07
CA ARG A 97 10.73 -14.97 9.33
C ARG A 97 9.71 -15.62 10.28
N TYR A 98 8.69 -14.86 10.66
CA TYR A 98 7.61 -15.34 11.50
C TYR A 98 6.32 -14.60 11.15
N PHE A 99 5.19 -15.23 11.44
CA PHE A 99 3.87 -14.63 11.30
C PHE A 99 3.60 -13.61 12.41
N SER A 100 3.04 -12.45 12.08
CA SER A 100 2.84 -11.37 13.05
C SER A 100 1.52 -10.64 12.87
N ILE A 101 0.63 -10.77 13.87
CA ILE A 101 -0.63 -10.00 13.93
C ILE A 101 -0.35 -8.49 14.03
N GLY A 102 0.77 -8.11 14.66
CA GLY A 102 1.20 -6.72 14.75
C GLY A 102 1.49 -6.11 13.37
N ASP A 103 2.13 -6.89 12.50
CA ASP A 103 2.46 -6.45 11.14
C ASP A 103 1.21 -6.44 10.25
N MET A 104 0.32 -7.42 10.39
CA MET A 104 -1.01 -7.38 9.77
C MET A 104 -1.78 -6.10 10.16
N THR A 105 -1.73 -5.71 11.43
CA THR A 105 -2.41 -4.50 11.93
C THR A 105 -1.78 -3.25 11.33
N ALA A 106 -0.44 -3.17 11.30
CA ALA A 106 0.28 -2.07 10.67
C ALA A 106 -0.05 -1.95 9.17
N ASN A 107 -0.12 -3.08 8.46
CA ASN A 107 -0.50 -3.15 7.04
C ASN A 107 -1.89 -2.54 6.80
N VAL A 108 -2.90 -2.96 7.59
CA VAL A 108 -4.27 -2.46 7.46
C VAL A 108 -4.36 -0.97 7.78
N LEU A 109 -3.71 -0.51 8.85
CA LEU A 109 -3.70 0.91 9.23
C LEU A 109 -2.98 1.77 8.18
N GLY A 110 -1.90 1.28 7.60
CA GLY A 110 -1.20 1.94 6.49
C GLY A 110 -2.10 2.09 5.27
N ALA A 111 -2.73 0.99 4.84
CA ALA A 111 -3.69 1.02 3.73
C ALA A 111 -4.86 1.97 4.00
N ALA A 112 -5.39 2.01 5.22
CA ALA A 112 -6.43 2.94 5.62
C ALA A 112 -5.96 4.41 5.58
N LEU A 113 -4.73 4.70 6.01
CA LEU A 113 -4.15 6.05 5.90
C LEU A 113 -4.17 6.54 4.44
N SER A 114 -3.88 5.66 3.49
CA SER A 114 -3.89 6.04 2.07
C SER A 114 -5.26 6.55 1.58
N LEU A 115 -6.37 6.20 2.24
CA LEU A 115 -7.70 6.70 1.89
C LEU A 115 -7.85 8.20 2.16
N THR A 116 -7.04 8.79 3.03
CA THR A 116 -7.01 10.25 3.23
C THR A 116 -6.61 10.99 1.94
N TRP A 117 -5.84 10.35 1.05
CA TRP A 117 -5.53 10.87 -0.28
C TRP A 117 -6.79 11.14 -1.11
N LEU A 118 -7.82 10.29 -0.97
CA LEU A 118 -9.08 10.47 -1.68
C LEU A 118 -9.79 11.78 -1.32
N LEU A 119 -9.53 12.32 -0.12
CA LEU A 119 -10.05 13.63 0.29
C LEU A 119 -9.34 14.78 -0.45
N ILE A 120 -8.02 14.66 -0.62
CA ILE A 120 -7.18 15.61 -1.36
C ILE A 120 -7.55 15.59 -2.84
N GLU A 121 -7.78 14.40 -3.41
CA GLU A 121 -8.18 14.23 -4.81
C GLU A 121 -9.49 14.95 -5.17
N ARG A 122 -10.38 15.23 -4.21
CA ARG A 122 -11.59 16.03 -4.47
C ARG A 122 -11.25 17.44 -4.99
N ARG A 123 -10.03 17.91 -4.74
CA ARG A 123 -9.48 19.19 -5.22
C ARG A 123 -8.71 19.08 -6.53
N ILE A 124 -8.52 17.88 -7.07
CA ILE A 124 -7.76 17.61 -8.28
C ILE A 124 -8.74 17.26 -9.42
N ARG A 125 -8.44 17.72 -10.63
CA ARG A 125 -9.09 17.27 -11.86
C ARG A 125 -8.05 16.54 -12.70
N TYR A 126 -8.14 15.22 -12.71
CA TYR A 126 -7.32 14.42 -13.60
C TYR A 126 -7.75 14.64 -15.06
N VAL A 127 -6.80 15.03 -15.91
CA VAL A 127 -7.01 15.19 -17.35
C VAL A 127 -6.25 14.08 -18.08
N SER A 128 -6.89 13.45 -19.06
CA SER A 128 -6.21 12.53 -19.97
C SER A 128 -5.27 13.34 -20.85
N VAL A 129 -4.01 12.94 -20.92
CA VAL A 129 -3.06 13.41 -21.95
C VAL A 129 -3.35 12.69 -23.25
#